data_AF-A0A971SDB7-F1
#
_entry.id   AF-A0A971SDB7-F1
#
_cell.length_a   1.000
_cell.length_b   1.000
_cell.length_c   1.000
_cell.angle_alpha   90.00
_cell.angle_beta   90.00
_cell.angle_gamma   90.00
#
_symmetry.space_group_name_H-M   'P 1'
#
loop_
_entity.id
_entity.type
_entity.pdbx_description
1 polymer ?
#
loop_
_entity_poly.entity_id
_entity_poly.type
_entity_poly.pdbx_seq_one_letter_code
_entity_poly.pdbx_strand_id
1 'polypeptide(L)'
;MVKKIIIIGTFISLGIVIYVIYINSYAKYIPITHCGYDYLKEPEINTAEHKKNLAKVLNDNKVEWKLQDGEIYIQRKWVMNKMAINNFTNKANEAEYVKFIPFILKDPNVGYVEDQTLNVNLDNLKLVLNFNHEKWKMKNGELFITKKLALDKEMVHNYIVDANDEEYVEKLK
;
A
#
# COMPACT_ATOMS: atom_id res chain seq x y z
N MET A 1 -3.40 50.69 21.57
CA MET A 1 -3.00 49.29 21.85
C MET A 1 -4.12 48.30 21.52
N VAL A 2 -5.34 48.52 22.01
CA VAL A 2 -6.54 47.68 21.76
C VAL A 2 -6.85 47.46 20.27
N LYS A 3 -6.82 48.50 19.42
CA LYS A 3 -7.05 48.37 17.96
C LYS A 3 -6.06 47.39 17.28
N LYS A 4 -4.79 47.36 17.70
CA LYS A 4 -3.78 46.44 17.14
C LYS A 4 -4.05 44.99 17.54
N ILE A 5 -4.50 44.77 18.78
CA ILE A 5 -4.85 43.44 19.29
C ILE A 5 -6.08 42.88 18.56
N ILE A 6 -7.10 43.72 18.33
CA ILE A 6 -8.31 43.33 17.57
C ILE A 6 -7.96 42.94 16.14
N ILE A 7 -7.09 43.69 15.47
CA ILE A 7 -6.63 43.39 14.10
C ILE A 7 -5.90 42.04 14.08
N ILE A 8 -4.95 41.81 15.01
CA ILE A 8 -4.21 40.55 15.11
C ILE A 8 -5.17 39.36 15.36
N GLY A 9 -6.12 39.51 16.29
CA GLY A 9 -7.12 38.48 16.58
C GLY A 9 -7.99 38.14 15.37
N THR A 10 -8.35 39.13 14.56
CA THR A 10 -9.13 38.93 13.32
C THR A 10 -8.34 38.19 12.25
N PHE A 11 -7.04 38.46 12.10
CA PHE A 11 -6.20 37.72 11.15
C PHE A 11 -6.00 36.26 11.57
N ILE A 12 -5.83 36.00 12.87
CA ILE A 12 -5.71 34.63 13.38
C ILE A 12 -6.99 33.84 13.16
N SER A 13 -8.16 34.41 13.48
CA SER A 13 -9.44 33.73 13.27
C SER A 13 -9.71 33.45 11.79
N LEU A 14 -9.41 34.41 10.91
CA LEU A 14 -9.50 34.22 9.47
C LEU A 14 -8.59 33.08 8.98
N GLY A 15 -7.34 33.03 9.46
CA GLY A 15 -6.40 31.96 9.15
C GLY A 15 -6.91 30.58 9.56
N ILE A 16 -7.49 30.46 10.76
CA ILE A 16 -8.09 29.21 11.24
C ILE A 16 -9.26 28.79 10.35
N VAL A 17 -10.16 29.72 10.00
CA VAL A 17 -11.31 29.43 9.13
C VAL A 17 -10.84 28.93 7.76
N ILE A 18 -9.88 29.60 7.14
CA ILE A 18 -9.30 29.19 5.86
C ILE A 18 -8.66 27.80 5.97
N TYR A 19 -7.91 27.54 7.05
CA TYR A 19 -7.28 26.24 7.28
C TYR A 19 -8.32 25.12 7.44
N VAL A 20 -9.39 25.35 8.20
CA VAL A 20 -10.49 24.37 8.37
C VAL A 20 -11.17 24.07 7.03
N ILE A 21 -11.43 25.10 6.22
CA ILE A 21 -11.97 24.91 4.86
C ILE A 21 -10.99 24.11 3.99
N TYR A 22 -9.70 24.45 4.06
CA TYR A 22 -8.66 23.76 3.30
C TYR A 22 -8.58 22.27 3.65
N ILE A 23 -8.46 21.90 4.93
CA ILE A 23 -8.32 20.48 5.32
C ILE A 23 -9.56 19.63 5.04
N ASN A 24 -10.75 20.25 4.97
CA ASN A 24 -12.00 19.57 4.63
C ASN A 24 -12.33 19.62 3.13
N SER A 25 -11.56 20.36 2.32
CA SER A 25 -11.67 20.31 0.87
C SER A 25 -11.19 18.96 0.33
N TYR A 26 -11.65 18.58 -0.86
CA TYR A 26 -11.31 17.33 -1.50
C TYR A 26 -10.02 17.44 -2.33
N ALA A 27 -9.19 16.41 -2.29
CA ALA A 27 -8.01 16.25 -3.14
C ALA A 27 -7.98 14.84 -3.73
N LYS A 28 -7.35 14.71 -4.90
CA LYS A 28 -7.19 13.43 -5.60
C LYS A 28 -6.38 12.48 -4.71
N TYR A 29 -6.89 11.28 -4.50
CA TYR A 29 -6.15 10.20 -3.87
C TYR A 29 -5.02 9.75 -4.80
N ILE A 30 -3.84 9.58 -4.22
CA ILE A 30 -2.67 8.98 -4.87
C ILE A 30 -2.19 7.88 -3.92
N PRO A 31 -2.08 6.63 -4.38
CA PRO A 31 -1.55 5.55 -3.55
C PRO A 31 -0.19 5.90 -2.98
N ILE A 32 0.04 5.47 -1.75
CA ILE A 32 1.32 5.61 -1.06
C ILE A 32 1.69 4.26 -0.48
N THR A 33 2.94 3.87 -0.64
CA THR A 33 3.55 2.71 0.01
C THR A 33 4.63 3.17 0.98
N HIS A 34 4.91 2.36 1.98
CA HIS A 34 6.00 2.56 2.93
C HIS A 34 7.17 1.65 2.54
N CYS A 35 8.27 2.24 2.09
CA CYS A 35 9.48 1.52 1.70
C CYS A 35 10.64 1.97 2.59
N GLY A 36 11.08 1.11 3.51
CA GLY A 36 12.12 1.44 4.48
C GLY A 36 11.67 2.54 5.45
N TYR A 37 12.27 3.74 5.35
CA TYR A 37 11.99 4.89 6.22
C TYR A 37 11.05 5.94 5.61
N ASP A 38 10.64 5.77 4.34
CA ASP A 38 9.93 6.79 3.58
C ASP A 38 8.58 6.32 3.01
N TYR A 39 7.71 7.31 2.80
CA TYR A 39 6.42 7.15 2.14
C TYR A 39 6.51 7.67 0.70
N LEU A 40 6.44 6.75 -0.26
CA LEU A 40 6.57 7.03 -1.69
C LEU A 40 5.20 7.02 -2.38
N LYS A 41 5.00 7.91 -3.36
CA LYS A 41 3.78 7.92 -4.17
C LYS A 41 3.92 6.90 -5.28
N GLU A 42 2.91 6.03 -5.41
CA GLU A 42 2.88 4.94 -6.39
C GLU A 42 1.61 5.04 -7.25
N PRO A 43 1.51 6.05 -8.13
CA PRO A 43 0.32 6.27 -8.96
C PRO A 43 -0.04 5.07 -9.86
N GLU A 44 0.93 4.22 -10.21
CA GLU A 44 0.78 3.00 -10.99
C GLU A 44 -0.10 1.94 -10.30
N ILE A 45 -0.20 1.96 -8.97
CA ILE A 45 -1.09 1.07 -8.21
C ILE A 45 -2.56 1.44 -8.41
N ASN A 46 -2.86 2.68 -8.83
CA ASN A 46 -4.22 3.23 -8.90
C ASN A 46 -5.06 2.68 -10.08
N THR A 47 -5.09 1.36 -10.24
CA THR A 47 -5.86 0.62 -11.23
C THR A 47 -7.36 0.70 -10.95
N ALA A 48 -8.19 0.28 -11.91
CA ALA A 48 -9.65 0.21 -11.72
C ALA A 48 -10.05 -0.75 -10.57
N GLU A 49 -9.32 -1.87 -10.44
CA GLU A 49 -9.54 -2.85 -9.37
C GLU A 49 -9.13 -2.27 -8.00
N HIS A 50 -7.96 -1.62 -7.93
CA HIS A 50 -7.53 -0.91 -6.73
C HIS A 50 -8.55 0.15 -6.31
N LYS A 51 -9.05 0.98 -7.23
CA LYS A 51 -10.07 1.99 -6.94
C LYS A 51 -11.36 1.37 -6.38
N LYS A 52 -11.81 0.23 -6.95
CA LYS A 52 -12.98 -0.51 -6.45
C LYS A 52 -12.75 -1.02 -5.01
N ASN A 53 -11.58 -1.59 -4.74
CA ASN A 53 -11.22 -2.07 -3.41
C ASN A 53 -11.05 -0.92 -2.41
N LEU A 54 -10.43 0.18 -2.85
CA LEU A 54 -10.24 1.40 -2.07
C LEU A 54 -11.59 2.01 -1.67
N ALA A 55 -12.56 2.10 -2.59
CA ALA A 55 -13.90 2.58 -2.28
C ALA A 55 -14.53 1.80 -1.11
N LYS A 56 -14.37 0.48 -1.09
CA LYS A 56 -14.81 -0.36 0.03
C LYS A 56 -14.04 -0.03 1.32
N VAL A 57 -12.71 0.05 1.25
CA VAL A 57 -11.86 0.40 2.41
C VAL A 57 -12.26 1.75 2.98
N LEU A 58 -12.48 2.76 2.15
CA LEU A 58 -12.88 4.10 2.60
C LEU A 58 -14.24 4.07 3.30
N ASN A 59 -15.21 3.32 2.76
CA ASN A 59 -16.51 3.12 3.39
C ASN A 59 -16.39 2.40 4.75
N ASP A 60 -15.64 1.31 4.81
CA ASP A 60 -15.43 0.52 6.04
C ASP A 60 -14.77 1.36 7.15
N ASN A 61 -13.92 2.32 6.77
CA ASN A 61 -13.25 3.24 7.71
C ASN A 61 -14.00 4.57 7.89
N LYS A 62 -15.23 4.70 7.37
CA LYS A 62 -16.08 5.91 7.44
C LYS A 62 -15.36 7.18 6.96
N VAL A 63 -14.51 7.05 5.94
CA VAL A 63 -13.82 8.17 5.30
C VAL A 63 -14.73 8.75 4.23
N GLU A 64 -15.02 10.05 4.30
CA GLU A 64 -15.76 10.72 3.23
C GLU A 64 -14.92 10.80 1.95
N TRP A 65 -15.51 10.36 0.84
CA TRP A 65 -14.89 10.33 -0.48
C TRP A 65 -15.92 10.57 -1.58
N LYS A 66 -15.43 10.93 -2.77
CA LYS A 66 -16.25 11.06 -3.98
C LYS A 66 -15.52 10.51 -5.20
N LEU A 67 -16.28 10.00 -6.17
CA LEU A 67 -15.77 9.62 -7.48
C LEU A 67 -16.00 10.78 -8.46
N GLN A 68 -14.94 11.24 -9.11
CA GLN A 68 -15.01 12.28 -10.13
C GLN A 68 -14.05 11.92 -11.26
N ASP A 69 -14.54 11.90 -12.51
CA ASP A 69 -13.74 11.56 -13.69
C ASP A 69 -12.99 10.21 -13.58
N GLY A 70 -13.62 9.22 -12.94
CA GLY A 70 -13.01 7.90 -12.70
C GLY A 70 -11.90 7.90 -11.64
N GLU A 71 -11.73 8.99 -10.89
CA GLU A 71 -10.75 9.16 -9.84
C GLU A 71 -11.40 9.32 -8.47
N ILE A 72 -10.76 8.76 -7.45
CA ILE A 72 -11.21 8.88 -6.07
C ILE A 72 -10.62 10.17 -5.47
N TYR A 73 -11.49 10.98 -4.88
CA TYR A 73 -11.12 12.16 -4.12
C TYR A 73 -11.53 11.99 -2.67
N ILE A 74 -10.63 12.34 -1.76
CA ILE A 74 -10.85 12.30 -0.31
C ILE A 74 -10.51 13.66 0.31
N GLN A 75 -10.97 13.91 1.53
CA GLN A 75 -10.64 15.17 2.23
C GLN A 75 -9.13 15.32 2.45
N ARG A 76 -8.61 16.54 2.31
CA ARG A 76 -7.17 16.84 2.41
C ARG A 76 -6.56 16.42 3.74
N LYS A 77 -7.31 16.46 4.83
CA LYS A 77 -6.87 15.95 6.14
C LYS A 77 -6.34 14.51 6.07
N TRP A 78 -6.94 13.67 5.22
CA TRP A 78 -6.50 12.30 5.00
C TRP A 78 -5.27 12.23 4.10
N VAL A 79 -5.27 12.98 2.99
CA VAL A 79 -4.12 13.03 2.05
C VAL A 79 -2.84 13.52 2.74
N MET A 80 -2.96 14.46 3.67
CA MET A 80 -1.84 14.97 4.46
C MET A 80 -1.32 13.97 5.48
N ASN A 81 -2.13 12.99 5.87
CA ASN A 81 -1.72 11.89 6.74
C ASN A 81 -1.22 10.71 5.88
N LYS A 82 0.08 10.72 5.55
CA LYS A 82 0.71 9.68 4.71
C LYS A 82 0.51 8.27 5.25
N MET A 83 0.53 8.10 6.58
CA MET A 83 0.29 6.81 7.23
C MET A 83 -1.13 6.31 6.98
N ALA A 84 -2.14 7.19 7.05
CA ALA A 84 -3.52 6.83 6.72
C ALA A 84 -3.66 6.40 5.25
N ILE A 85 -3.04 7.14 4.33
CA ILE A 85 -3.05 6.81 2.89
C ILE A 85 -2.37 5.47 2.63
N ASN A 86 -1.22 5.21 3.24
CA ASN A 86 -0.54 3.92 3.17
C ASN A 86 -1.43 2.79 3.70
N ASN A 87 -2.10 2.99 4.83
CA ASN A 87 -3.02 1.99 5.38
C ASN A 87 -4.20 1.71 4.45
N PHE A 88 -4.78 2.74 3.82
CA PHE A 88 -5.84 2.55 2.83
C PHE A 88 -5.33 1.82 1.58
N THR A 89 -4.15 2.20 1.10
CA THR A 89 -3.47 1.59 -0.05
C THR A 89 -3.22 0.11 0.20
N ASN A 90 -2.63 -0.23 1.34
CA ASN A 90 -2.31 -1.60 1.74
C ASN A 90 -3.56 -2.46 1.88
N LYS A 91 -4.60 -1.95 2.55
CA LYS A 91 -5.87 -2.69 2.68
C LYS A 91 -6.55 -2.92 1.33
N ALA A 92 -6.50 -1.94 0.42
CA ALA A 92 -7.05 -2.07 -0.92
C ALA A 92 -6.29 -3.13 -1.74
N ASN A 93 -4.96 -3.16 -1.61
CA ASN A 93 -4.08 -4.12 -2.27
C ASN A 93 -4.13 -5.53 -1.63
N GLU A 94 -4.54 -5.65 -0.37
CA GLU A 94 -4.69 -6.94 0.30
C GLU A 94 -5.91 -7.73 -0.20
N ALA A 95 -6.90 -7.03 -0.77
CA ALA A 95 -8.08 -7.66 -1.37
C ALA A 95 -7.83 -8.16 -2.81
N GLU A 96 -6.80 -7.64 -3.47
CA GLU A 96 -6.43 -8.01 -4.84
C GLU A 96 -5.40 -9.14 -4.82
N TYR A 97 -5.58 -10.14 -5.69
CA TYR A 97 -4.63 -11.24 -5.86
C TYR A 97 -3.99 -11.15 -7.23
N VAL A 98 -2.66 -11.18 -7.26
CA VAL A 98 -1.88 -11.21 -8.49
C VAL A 98 -1.06 -12.48 -8.57
N LYS A 99 -0.73 -12.88 -9.81
CA LYS A 99 0.12 -14.04 -10.03
C LYS A 99 1.46 -13.79 -9.35
N PHE A 100 1.95 -14.80 -8.62
CA PHE A 100 3.26 -14.78 -8.03
C PHE A 100 4.32 -14.71 -9.13
N ILE A 101 5.25 -13.76 -9.00
CA ILE A 101 6.42 -13.61 -9.88
C ILE A 101 7.65 -13.66 -8.98
N PRO A 102 8.63 -14.54 -9.26
CA PRO A 102 9.83 -14.61 -8.44
C PRO A 102 10.70 -13.36 -8.64
N PHE A 103 11.33 -12.91 -7.57
CA PHE A 103 12.31 -11.82 -7.60
C PHE A 103 13.68 -12.30 -7.11
N ILE A 104 14.72 -11.85 -7.79
CA ILE A 104 16.11 -12.03 -7.36
C ILE A 104 16.74 -10.68 -7.07
N LEU A 105 17.58 -10.61 -6.03
CA LEU A 105 18.46 -9.48 -5.82
C LEU A 105 19.61 -9.58 -6.83
N LYS A 106 19.61 -8.72 -7.87
CA LYS A 106 20.65 -8.77 -8.90
C LYS A 106 21.98 -8.21 -8.41
N ASP A 107 21.92 -7.06 -7.74
CA ASP A 107 23.05 -6.36 -7.13
C ASP A 107 22.49 -5.38 -6.07
N PRO A 108 23.17 -5.13 -4.94
CA PRO A 108 22.72 -4.19 -3.92
C PRO A 108 22.44 -2.76 -4.46
N ASN A 109 23.11 -2.34 -5.52
CA ASN A 109 22.93 -1.02 -6.15
C ASN A 109 21.86 -1.01 -7.25
N VAL A 110 21.48 -2.17 -7.78
CA VAL A 110 20.49 -2.33 -8.85
C VAL A 110 19.12 -2.73 -8.30
N GLY A 111 19.09 -3.46 -7.18
CA GLY A 111 17.88 -3.90 -6.51
C GLY A 111 17.29 -5.19 -7.09
N TYR A 112 16.00 -5.40 -6.81
CA TYR A 112 15.25 -6.61 -7.15
C TYR A 112 14.71 -6.58 -8.59
N VAL A 113 14.94 -7.67 -9.32
CA VAL A 113 14.44 -7.89 -10.68
C VAL A 113 13.60 -9.16 -10.74
N GLU A 114 12.55 -9.13 -11.58
CA GLU A 114 11.71 -10.29 -11.85
C GLU A 114 12.51 -11.37 -12.59
N ASP A 115 12.41 -12.62 -12.14
CA ASP A 115 12.99 -13.78 -12.81
C ASP A 115 11.99 -14.93 -12.84
N GLN A 116 11.26 -15.03 -13.96
CA GLN A 116 10.26 -16.09 -14.17
C GLN A 116 10.90 -17.45 -14.48
N THR A 117 12.22 -17.51 -14.67
CA THR A 117 12.95 -18.75 -14.93
C THR A 117 13.45 -19.41 -13.64
N LEU A 118 13.38 -18.68 -12.52
CA LEU A 118 13.75 -19.19 -11.21
C LEU A 118 12.86 -20.37 -10.82
N ASN A 119 13.47 -21.54 -10.64
CA ASN A 119 12.77 -22.71 -10.15
C ASN A 119 12.52 -22.55 -8.64
N VAL A 120 11.29 -22.19 -8.28
CA VAL A 120 10.86 -22.08 -6.88
C VAL A 120 10.07 -23.33 -6.53
N ASN A 121 10.47 -24.03 -5.47
CA ASN A 121 9.67 -25.13 -4.94
C ASN A 121 8.36 -24.56 -4.35
N LEU A 122 7.28 -24.66 -5.12
CA LEU A 122 5.99 -24.08 -4.75
C LEU A 122 5.40 -24.69 -3.47
N ASP A 123 5.73 -25.94 -3.14
CA ASP A 123 5.20 -26.56 -1.92
C ASP A 123 5.92 -26.04 -0.67
N ASN A 124 7.24 -25.87 -0.75
CA ASN A 124 8.00 -25.18 0.30
C ASN A 124 7.56 -23.73 0.45
N LEU A 125 7.37 -23.02 -0.66
CA LEU A 125 6.91 -21.63 -0.63
C LEU A 125 5.56 -21.48 0.06
N LYS A 126 4.61 -22.42 -0.15
CA LYS A 126 3.33 -22.41 0.57
C LYS A 126 3.52 -22.56 2.08
N LEU A 127 4.47 -23.38 2.53
CA LEU A 127 4.77 -23.50 3.97
C LEU A 127 5.29 -22.19 4.53
N VAL A 128 6.25 -21.54 3.86
CA VAL A 128 6.79 -20.24 4.26
C VAL A 128 5.70 -19.18 4.33
N LEU A 129 4.85 -19.09 3.29
CA LEU A 129 3.73 -18.15 3.27
C LEU A 129 2.73 -18.41 4.41
N ASN A 130 2.39 -19.67 4.68
CA ASN A 130 1.51 -20.03 5.79
C ASN A 130 2.11 -19.67 7.15
N PHE A 131 3.40 -19.95 7.35
CA PHE A 131 4.11 -19.65 8.60
C PHE A 131 4.12 -18.16 8.89
N ASN A 132 4.31 -17.33 7.86
CA ASN A 132 4.26 -15.87 7.97
C ASN A 132 2.83 -15.29 7.95
N HIS A 133 1.79 -16.13 7.97
CA HIS A 133 0.39 -15.75 7.90
C HIS A 133 0.01 -14.91 6.66
N GLU A 134 0.73 -15.13 5.56
CA GLU A 134 0.47 -14.45 4.30
C GLU A 134 -0.75 -15.03 3.59
N LYS A 135 -1.51 -14.15 2.94
CA LYS A 135 -2.68 -14.55 2.16
C LYS A 135 -2.27 -14.96 0.75
N TRP A 136 -2.59 -16.19 0.38
CA TRP A 136 -2.33 -16.74 -0.95
C TRP A 136 -3.43 -17.71 -1.37
N LYS A 137 -3.47 -18.05 -2.65
CA LYS A 137 -4.37 -19.08 -3.21
C LYS A 137 -3.80 -19.69 -4.48
N MET A 138 -4.27 -20.89 -4.81
CA MET A 138 -4.02 -21.51 -6.11
C MET A 138 -5.18 -21.22 -7.07
N LYS A 139 -4.87 -20.88 -8.32
CA LYS A 139 -5.86 -20.80 -9.40
C LYS A 139 -5.22 -21.35 -10.68
N ASN A 140 -5.86 -22.35 -11.29
CA ASN A 140 -5.38 -22.99 -12.53
C ASN A 140 -3.92 -23.51 -12.44
N GLY A 141 -3.51 -24.03 -11.28
CA GLY A 141 -2.15 -24.52 -11.06
C GLY A 141 -1.11 -23.43 -10.81
N GLU A 142 -1.49 -22.16 -10.86
CA GLU A 142 -0.61 -21.02 -10.58
C GLU A 142 -0.83 -20.50 -9.15
N LEU A 143 0.25 -20.05 -8.51
CA LEU A 143 0.21 -19.40 -7.20
C LEU A 143 -0.15 -17.92 -7.35
N PHE A 144 -1.10 -17.47 -6.55
CA PHE A 144 -1.48 -16.06 -6.44
C PHE A 144 -1.26 -15.58 -5.01
N ILE A 145 -0.61 -14.44 -4.87
CA ILE A 145 -0.40 -13.73 -3.60
C ILE A 145 -1.15 -12.41 -3.63
N THR A 146 -1.33 -11.77 -2.47
CA THR A 146 -1.93 -10.44 -2.44
C THR A 146 -1.08 -9.43 -3.22
N LYS A 147 -1.71 -8.44 -3.86
CA LYS A 147 -1.00 -7.34 -4.53
C LYS A 147 -0.10 -6.61 -3.53
N LYS A 148 -0.53 -6.50 -2.27
CA LYS A 148 0.26 -5.94 -1.17
C LYS A 148 1.61 -6.68 -1.03
N LEU A 149 1.57 -8.00 -0.89
CA LEU A 149 2.80 -8.80 -0.79
C LEU A 149 3.65 -8.71 -2.06
N ALA A 150 3.01 -8.75 -3.25
CA ALA A 150 3.72 -8.69 -4.52
C ALA A 150 4.47 -7.37 -4.76
N LEU A 151 4.09 -6.28 -4.10
CA LEU A 151 4.77 -4.99 -4.15
C LEU A 151 5.99 -4.94 -3.22
N ASP A 152 6.01 -5.76 -2.17
CA ASP A 152 7.14 -5.88 -1.25
C ASP A 152 8.17 -6.88 -1.80
N LYS A 153 8.99 -6.38 -2.74
CA LYS A 153 9.96 -7.21 -3.47
C LYS A 153 11.01 -7.85 -2.56
N GLU A 154 11.40 -7.17 -1.50
CA GLU A 154 12.34 -7.69 -0.50
C GLU A 154 11.73 -8.88 0.24
N MET A 155 10.50 -8.72 0.73
CA MET A 155 9.79 -9.80 1.43
C MET A 155 9.56 -11.00 0.52
N VAL A 156 9.14 -10.78 -0.73
CA VAL A 156 8.98 -11.86 -1.71
C VAL A 156 10.31 -12.58 -1.98
N HIS A 157 11.41 -11.84 -2.12
CA HIS A 157 12.73 -12.43 -2.28
C HIS A 157 13.14 -13.28 -1.07
N ASN A 158 12.95 -12.77 0.15
CA ASN A 158 13.30 -13.50 1.37
C ASN A 158 12.48 -14.80 1.49
N TYR A 159 11.19 -14.78 1.15
CA TYR A 159 10.38 -16.00 1.14
C TYR A 159 10.83 -17.03 0.11
N ILE A 160 11.38 -16.58 -1.03
CA ILE A 160 11.97 -17.48 -2.01
C ILE A 160 13.26 -18.11 -1.47
N VAL A 161 14.09 -17.32 -0.80
CA VAL A 161 15.33 -17.82 -0.16
C VAL A 161 14.97 -18.85 0.92
N ASP A 162 14.05 -18.52 1.81
CA ASP A 162 13.56 -19.40 2.88
C ASP A 162 12.94 -20.68 2.32
N ALA A 163 12.20 -20.61 1.21
CA ALA A 163 11.60 -21.79 0.57
C ALA A 163 12.62 -22.74 -0.08
N ASN A 164 13.80 -22.22 -0.42
CA ASN A 164 14.91 -22.98 -0.99
C ASN A 164 15.91 -23.47 0.07
N ASP A 165 15.80 -23.00 1.32
CA ASP A 165 16.58 -23.49 2.45
C ASP A 165 15.90 -24.74 3.05
N GLU A 166 16.49 -25.91 2.81
CA GLU A 166 15.96 -27.19 3.29
C GLU A 166 15.88 -27.27 4.82
N GLU A 167 16.86 -26.69 5.54
CA GLU A 167 16.90 -26.71 7.01
C GLU A 167 15.79 -25.82 7.58
N TYR A 168 15.57 -24.65 6.97
CA TYR A 168 14.47 -23.76 7.35
C TYR A 168 13.11 -24.44 7.11
N VAL A 169 12.90 -25.01 5.93
CA VAL A 169 11.64 -25.70 5.58
C VAL A 169 11.36 -26.89 6.48
N GLU A 170 12.38 -27.64 6.89
CA GLU A 170 12.21 -28.76 7.82
C GLU A 170 11.68 -28.29 9.19
N LYS A 171 12.12 -27.12 9.66
CA LYS A 171 11.62 -26.51 10.92
C LYS A 171 10.17 -26.02 10.84
N LEU A 172 9.63 -25.83 9.63
CA LEU A 172 8.24 -25.39 9.43
C LEU A 172 7.21 -26.53 9.40
N LYS A 173 7.66 -27.78 9.28
CA LYS A 173 6.80 -28.97 9.22
C LYS A 173 6.42 -29.47 10.61
#